data_AF-A0AAU3KUE9-F1
#
_entry.id   AF-A0AAU3KUE9-F1
#
_cell.length_a   1.000
_cell.length_b   1.000
_cell.length_c   1.000
_cell.angle_alpha   90.00
_cell.angle_beta   90.00
_cell.angle_gamma   90.00
#
_symmetry.space_group_name_H-M   'P 1'
#
loop_
_entity.id
_entity.type
_entity.pdbx_description
1 polymer ?
#
loop_
_entity_poly.entity_id
_entity_poly.type
_entity_poly.pdbx_seq_one_letter_code
_entity_poly.pdbx_strand_id
1 'polypeptide(L)'
;MGNDATLLPQDSFAQRLLTGHVKKFYDPVVDIDWDAPLDPDKLFLPAEVVSLYGTVLWESLSREQQRELSRQELANVLSVGIWFENLLNRLLLRELMSGNPTSRHSHYTLTEMGDECRHMMMFGKLIEQVEAKPYWPNPYERLVISSLQIFLRGSMVWVGALVGEEIFDAIQRQTLDDPELQPVVARAMRIHVTEEARHIGFARDALVRRVPTMSKAELAYTRLCVAIAAPLFVHLMTNWHMYVRAGIEDGRGARRIARANPHAQRTLGIGAANLGAFLDKQGLIGPLGKRIWRRRGLL
;
A
#
# COMPACT_ATOMS: atom_id res chain seq x y z
N MET A 1 27.43 5.92 34.90
CA MET A 1 26.32 6.83 35.28
C MET A 1 26.17 7.86 34.18
N GLY A 2 24.98 7.97 33.56
CA GLY A 2 24.73 8.94 32.50
C GLY A 2 23.33 8.81 31.91
N ASN A 3 22.36 9.41 32.60
CA ASN A 3 20.97 9.70 32.22
C ASN A 3 20.12 8.56 31.62
N ASP A 4 19.42 7.83 32.49
CA ASP A 4 18.04 7.39 32.21
C ASP A 4 17.13 8.64 32.22
N ALA A 5 17.36 9.56 31.28
CA ALA A 5 16.37 10.56 30.97
C ALA A 5 15.20 9.79 30.34
N THR A 6 14.06 9.74 31.04
CA THR A 6 12.84 9.14 30.52
C THR A 6 12.57 9.72 29.14
N LEU A 7 12.75 8.88 28.10
CA LEU A 7 12.54 9.31 26.72
C LEU A 7 11.12 9.87 26.59
N LEU A 8 10.96 10.91 25.76
CA LEU A 8 9.64 11.36 25.35
C LEU A 8 8.86 10.15 24.79
N PRO A 9 7.53 10.05 24.99
CA PRO A 9 6.75 8.90 24.56
C PRO A 9 6.97 8.50 23.08
N GLN A 10 7.12 9.50 22.20
CA GLN A 10 7.42 9.29 20.78
C GLN A 10 8.78 8.64 20.54
N ASP A 11 9.81 9.04 21.30
CA ASP A 11 11.16 8.50 21.15
C ASP A 11 11.28 7.10 21.76
N SER A 12 10.50 6.82 22.81
CA SER A 12 10.36 5.46 23.36
C SER A 12 9.72 4.50 22.36
N PHE A 13 8.66 4.90 21.66
CA PHE A 13 8.03 4.09 20.62
C PHE A 13 8.99 3.85 19.44
N ALA A 14 9.59 4.93 18.91
CA ALA A 14 10.57 4.84 17.83
C ALA A 14 11.78 3.96 18.20
N GLN A 15 12.29 4.03 19.43
CA GLN A 15 13.38 3.17 19.89
C GLN A 15 13.03 1.67 19.84
N ARG A 16 11.78 1.31 20.19
CA ARG A 16 11.33 -0.09 20.09
C ARG A 16 11.30 -0.55 18.63
N LEU A 17 10.83 0.30 17.72
CA LEU A 17 10.80 -0.02 16.30
C LEU A 17 12.21 -0.14 15.70
N LEU A 18 13.13 0.77 16.04
CA LEU A 18 14.56 0.68 15.67
C LEU A 18 15.18 -0.63 16.14
N THR A 19 14.87 -1.05 17.37
CA THR A 19 15.36 -2.33 17.91
C THR A 19 14.73 -3.52 17.17
N GLY A 20 13.46 -3.40 16.75
CA GLY A 20 12.76 -4.41 15.97
C GLY A 20 13.29 -4.55 14.55
N HIS A 21 13.66 -3.44 13.91
CA HIS A 21 14.24 -3.38 12.56
C HIS A 21 15.48 -4.28 12.46
N VAL A 22 16.45 -4.11 13.37
CA VAL A 22 17.69 -4.91 13.42
C VAL A 22 17.42 -6.41 13.49
N LYS A 23 16.31 -6.84 14.11
CA LYS A 23 15.98 -8.27 14.26
C LYS A 23 15.27 -8.87 13.05
N LYS A 24 14.60 -8.06 12.23
CA LYS A 24 13.77 -8.48 11.10
C LYS A 24 13.97 -7.51 9.93
N PHE A 25 15.23 -7.40 9.53
CA PHE A 25 15.67 -6.67 8.36
C PHE A 25 15.84 -7.64 7.20
N TYR A 26 15.37 -7.27 6.02
CA TYR A 26 15.61 -8.02 4.79
C TYR A 26 16.31 -7.14 3.76
N ASP A 27 17.32 -7.70 3.10
CA ASP A 27 17.89 -7.15 1.88
C ASP A 27 17.24 -7.84 0.68
N PRO A 28 16.36 -7.16 -0.09
CA PRO A 28 15.66 -7.79 -1.20
C PRO A 28 16.58 -8.26 -2.32
N VAL A 29 17.86 -7.84 -2.37
CA VAL A 29 18.84 -8.37 -3.33
C VAL A 29 19.26 -9.79 -2.93
N VAL A 30 19.32 -10.09 -1.63
CA VAL A 30 19.90 -11.34 -1.09
C VAL A 30 18.82 -12.29 -0.58
N ASP A 31 17.73 -11.77 -0.02
CA ASP A 31 16.69 -12.54 0.67
C ASP A 31 15.64 -13.17 -0.26
N ILE A 32 15.78 -12.96 -1.58
CA ILE A 32 14.93 -13.50 -2.63
C ILE A 32 15.83 -14.20 -3.65
N ASP A 33 15.50 -15.45 -3.95
CA ASP A 33 16.12 -16.19 -5.05
C ASP A 33 15.53 -15.69 -6.38
N TRP A 34 16.19 -14.70 -6.97
CA TRP A 34 15.80 -14.12 -8.26
C TRP A 34 16.15 -15.03 -9.45
N ASP A 35 16.98 -16.05 -9.27
CA ASP A 35 17.35 -16.99 -10.34
C ASP A 35 16.39 -18.19 -10.41
N ALA A 36 15.52 -18.34 -9.42
CA ALA A 36 14.50 -19.39 -9.40
C ALA A 36 13.54 -19.27 -10.61
N PRO A 37 13.29 -20.37 -11.35
CA PRO A 37 12.38 -20.35 -12.48
C PRO A 37 10.94 -20.11 -12.02
N LEU A 38 10.16 -19.41 -12.85
CA LEU A 38 8.73 -19.29 -12.65
C LEU A 38 8.03 -20.62 -12.92
N ASP A 39 7.03 -20.93 -12.10
CA ASP A 39 6.19 -22.09 -12.31
C ASP A 39 5.19 -21.79 -13.46
N PRO A 40 5.09 -22.65 -14.49
CA PRO A 40 4.22 -22.40 -15.64
C PRO A 40 2.72 -22.45 -15.28
N ASP A 41 2.34 -23.18 -14.24
CA ASP A 41 0.93 -23.48 -13.92
C ASP A 41 0.36 -22.57 -12.82
N LYS A 42 1.24 -21.89 -12.09
CA LYS A 42 0.89 -20.99 -10.97
C LYS A 42 0.52 -19.57 -11.39
N LEU A 43 -0.39 -18.99 -10.62
CA LEU A 43 -0.82 -17.61 -10.75
C LEU A 43 0.16 -16.65 -10.07
N PHE A 44 0.09 -15.38 -10.45
CA PHE A 44 0.90 -14.30 -9.86
C PHE A 44 0.15 -13.53 -8.76
N LEU A 45 -1.15 -13.79 -8.63
CA LEU A 45 -2.00 -13.37 -7.51
C LEU A 45 -2.96 -14.52 -7.21
N PRO A 46 -3.37 -14.71 -5.94
CA PRO A 46 -4.48 -15.59 -5.59
C PRO A 46 -5.69 -15.32 -6.46
N ALA A 47 -6.36 -16.37 -6.94
CA ALA A 47 -7.53 -16.22 -7.80
C ALA A 47 -8.59 -15.31 -7.17
N GLU A 48 -8.85 -15.49 -5.87
CA GLU A 48 -9.82 -14.71 -5.09
C GLU A 48 -9.50 -13.22 -4.97
N VAL A 49 -8.24 -12.83 -5.18
CA VAL A 49 -7.77 -11.44 -5.16
C VAL A 49 -7.86 -10.80 -6.54
N VAL A 50 -7.87 -11.59 -7.62
CA VAL A 50 -7.98 -11.08 -8.99
C VAL A 50 -9.32 -10.37 -9.19
N SER A 51 -9.27 -9.17 -9.77
CA SER A 51 -10.40 -8.24 -9.77
C SER A 51 -11.67 -8.75 -10.48
N LEU A 52 -11.51 -9.66 -11.44
CA LEU A 52 -12.61 -10.27 -12.19
C LEU A 52 -13.12 -11.59 -11.59
N TYR A 53 -12.47 -12.12 -10.55
CA TYR A 53 -12.81 -13.42 -9.98
C TYR A 53 -14.30 -13.55 -9.60
N GLY A 54 -14.89 -14.71 -9.92
CA GLY A 54 -16.30 -15.01 -9.67
C GLY A 54 -17.28 -14.25 -10.58
N THR A 55 -16.81 -13.62 -11.65
CA THR A 55 -17.68 -13.01 -12.67
C THR A 55 -17.79 -13.91 -13.89
N VAL A 56 -18.86 -13.75 -14.68
CA VAL A 56 -19.02 -14.44 -15.98
C VAL A 56 -17.83 -14.21 -16.90
N LEU A 57 -17.25 -12.99 -16.88
CA LEU A 57 -16.06 -12.70 -17.68
C LEU A 57 -14.87 -13.56 -17.24
N TRP A 58 -14.63 -13.71 -15.94
CA TRP A 58 -13.56 -14.57 -15.42
C TRP A 58 -13.78 -16.05 -15.74
N GLU A 59 -15.01 -16.55 -15.59
CA GLU A 59 -15.38 -17.93 -15.92
C GLU A 59 -15.19 -18.24 -17.42
N SER A 60 -15.26 -17.21 -18.28
CA SER A 60 -15.00 -17.36 -19.72
C SER A 60 -13.52 -17.36 -20.09
N LEU A 61 -12.60 -16.97 -19.18
CA LEU A 61 -11.17 -16.95 -19.45
C LEU A 61 -10.57 -18.35 -19.37
N SER A 62 -9.68 -18.69 -20.30
CA SER A 62 -8.83 -19.87 -20.18
C SER A 62 -7.90 -19.77 -18.97
N ARG A 63 -7.36 -20.89 -18.48
CA ARG A 63 -6.37 -20.88 -17.39
C ARG A 63 -5.15 -20.00 -17.70
N GLU A 64 -4.71 -20.01 -18.97
CA GLU A 64 -3.62 -19.16 -19.45
C GLU A 64 -3.97 -17.67 -19.37
N GLN A 65 -5.19 -17.29 -19.77
CA GLN A 65 -5.68 -15.92 -19.65
C GLN A 65 -5.87 -15.49 -18.20
N GLN A 66 -6.32 -16.38 -17.31
CA GLN A 66 -6.39 -16.13 -15.86
C GLN A 66 -4.99 -15.88 -15.28
N ARG A 67 -4.01 -16.70 -15.66
CA ARG A 67 -2.60 -16.54 -15.28
C ARG A 67 -2.06 -15.21 -15.77
N GLU A 68 -2.26 -14.88 -17.05
CA GLU A 68 -1.81 -13.62 -17.62
C GLU A 68 -2.47 -12.42 -16.95
N LEU A 69 -3.78 -12.47 -16.68
CA LEU A 69 -4.49 -11.41 -15.96
C LEU A 69 -3.91 -11.20 -14.56
N SER A 70 -3.66 -12.29 -13.82
CA SER A 70 -3.05 -12.19 -12.49
C SER A 70 -1.66 -11.53 -12.54
N ARG A 71 -0.88 -11.79 -13.61
CA ARG A 71 0.44 -11.18 -13.85
C ARG A 71 0.34 -9.69 -14.13
N GLN A 72 -0.62 -9.29 -14.95
CA GLN A 72 -0.85 -7.88 -15.30
C GLN A 72 -1.40 -7.07 -14.12
N GLU A 73 -2.27 -7.67 -13.31
CA GLU A 73 -2.76 -7.06 -12.07
C GLU A 73 -1.64 -6.92 -11.04
N LEU A 74 -0.81 -7.95 -10.84
CA LEU A 74 0.39 -7.87 -9.98
C LEU A 74 1.30 -6.72 -10.44
N ALA A 75 1.63 -6.65 -11.73
CA ALA A 75 2.49 -5.61 -12.26
C ALA A 75 1.90 -4.19 -12.06
N ASN A 76 0.58 -4.02 -12.16
CA ASN A 76 -0.08 -2.75 -11.86
C ASN A 76 0.02 -2.39 -10.36
N VAL A 77 -0.25 -3.35 -9.48
CA VAL A 77 -0.14 -3.19 -8.02
C VAL A 77 1.28 -2.78 -7.62
N LEU A 78 2.30 -3.51 -8.09
CA LEU A 78 3.71 -3.20 -7.82
C LEU A 78 4.12 -1.83 -8.37
N SER A 79 3.68 -1.50 -9.59
CA SER A 79 3.95 -0.18 -10.17
C SER A 79 3.34 0.95 -9.35
N VAL A 80 2.16 0.70 -8.74
CA VAL A 80 1.54 1.64 -7.83
C VAL A 80 2.30 1.78 -6.52
N GLY A 81 2.74 0.67 -5.93
CA GLY A 81 3.62 0.67 -4.76
C GLY A 81 4.85 1.56 -4.99
N ILE A 82 5.54 1.39 -6.12
CA ILE A 82 6.75 2.17 -6.43
C ILE A 82 6.53 3.69 -6.36
N TRP A 83 5.51 4.22 -7.03
CA TRP A 83 5.32 5.68 -6.98
C TRP A 83 4.71 6.15 -5.67
N PHE A 84 3.97 5.30 -4.95
CA PHE A 84 3.44 5.59 -3.63
C PHE A 84 4.57 5.75 -2.61
N GLU A 85 5.48 4.77 -2.54
CA GLU A 85 6.66 4.80 -1.67
C GLU A 85 7.59 5.97 -2.03
N ASN A 86 7.76 6.26 -3.32
CA ASN A 86 8.48 7.46 -3.75
C ASN A 86 7.81 8.76 -3.28
N LEU A 87 6.47 8.85 -3.31
CA LEU A 87 5.75 10.01 -2.77
C LEU A 87 5.92 10.09 -1.25
N LEU A 88 5.79 8.97 -0.54
CA LEU A 88 5.98 8.89 0.90
C LEU A 88 7.38 9.37 1.32
N ASN A 89 8.42 8.89 0.64
CA ASN A 89 9.81 9.35 0.84
C ASN A 89 9.98 10.86 0.71
N ARG A 90 9.29 11.50 -0.24
CA ARG A 90 9.32 12.97 -0.38
C ARG A 90 8.66 13.68 0.81
N LEU A 91 7.61 13.09 1.38
CA LEU A 91 6.93 13.62 2.56
C LEU A 91 7.81 13.48 3.80
N LEU A 92 8.39 12.30 4.01
CA LEU A 92 9.28 11.99 5.14
C LEU A 92 10.56 12.83 5.09
N LEU A 93 11.18 12.96 3.92
CA LEU A 93 12.36 13.80 3.72
C LEU A 93 12.09 15.27 4.08
N ARG A 94 10.90 15.78 3.74
CA ARG A 94 10.49 17.13 4.11
C ARG A 94 10.26 17.27 5.62
N GLU A 95 9.65 16.28 6.27
CA GLU A 95 9.42 16.29 7.73
C GLU A 95 10.74 16.47 8.50
N LEU A 96 11.80 15.82 8.02
CA LEU A 96 13.15 15.91 8.61
C LEU A 96 13.74 17.34 8.60
N MET A 97 13.29 18.24 7.73
CA MET A 97 13.76 19.64 7.70
C MET A 97 13.41 20.41 8.98
N SER A 98 12.38 19.97 9.70
CA SER A 98 11.97 20.54 10.99
C SER A 98 12.22 19.61 12.18
N GLY A 99 12.77 18.41 11.93
CA GLY A 99 13.00 17.40 12.95
C GLY A 99 14.28 17.64 13.75
N ASN A 100 14.32 17.19 15.00
CA ASN A 100 15.57 17.12 15.76
C ASN A 100 16.40 15.94 15.25
N PRO A 101 17.57 16.16 14.62
CA PRO A 101 18.37 15.09 14.02
C PRO A 101 18.91 14.08 15.04
N THR A 102 18.91 14.39 16.34
CA THR A 102 19.34 13.46 17.39
C THR A 102 18.19 12.63 17.98
N SER A 103 16.95 12.88 17.55
CA SER A 103 15.77 12.20 18.10
C SER A 103 15.62 10.79 17.54
N ARG A 104 15.01 9.89 18.33
CA ARG A 104 14.73 8.53 17.87
C ARG A 104 13.65 8.54 16.80
N HIS A 105 12.73 9.48 16.86
CA HIS A 105 11.77 9.73 15.80
C HIS A 105 12.46 10.00 14.46
N SER A 106 13.39 10.97 14.39
CA SER A 106 14.10 11.29 13.14
C SER A 106 14.96 10.13 12.65
N HIS A 107 15.62 9.39 13.55
CA HIS A 107 16.37 8.18 13.18
C HIS A 107 15.45 7.11 12.57
N TYR A 108 14.27 6.88 13.17
CA TYR A 108 13.32 5.92 12.63
C TYR A 108 12.72 6.38 11.30
N THR A 109 12.42 7.67 11.14
CA THR A 109 12.00 8.23 9.84
C THR A 109 13.03 7.95 8.75
N LEU A 110 14.33 8.07 9.05
CA LEU A 110 15.39 7.71 8.10
C LEU A 110 15.46 6.20 7.83
N THR A 111 15.20 5.36 8.84
CA THR A 111 15.10 3.90 8.69
C THR A 111 13.97 3.52 7.74
N GLU A 112 12.76 4.04 7.99
CA GLU A 112 11.58 3.85 7.14
C GLU A 112 11.85 4.27 5.70
N MET A 113 12.44 5.45 5.48
CA MET A 113 12.84 5.89 4.14
C MET A 113 13.80 4.94 3.43
N GLY A 114 14.71 4.32 4.20
CA GLY A 114 15.63 3.30 3.70
C GLY A 114 14.92 1.99 3.32
N ASP A 115 13.97 1.55 4.14
CA ASP A 115 13.13 0.38 3.86
C ASP A 115 12.29 0.63 2.59
N GLU A 116 11.67 1.80 2.44
CA GLU A 116 10.91 2.16 1.23
C GLU A 116 11.78 2.19 -0.04
N CYS A 117 13.03 2.64 0.05
CA CYS A 117 13.95 2.54 -1.10
C CYS A 117 14.19 1.08 -1.52
N ARG A 118 14.28 0.16 -0.55
CA ARG A 118 14.47 -1.27 -0.80
C ARG A 118 13.21 -1.92 -1.33
N HIS A 119 12.03 -1.55 -0.83
CA HIS A 119 10.74 -1.99 -1.33
C HIS A 119 10.56 -1.64 -2.82
N MET A 120 10.79 -0.37 -3.20
CA MET A 120 10.72 0.05 -4.61
C MET A 120 11.67 -0.76 -5.51
N MET A 121 12.89 -1.01 -5.05
CA MET A 121 13.85 -1.85 -5.77
C MET A 121 13.35 -3.29 -5.90
N MET A 122 12.83 -3.88 -4.82
CA MET A 122 12.25 -5.21 -4.81
C MET A 122 11.08 -5.32 -5.79
N PHE A 123 10.19 -4.34 -5.83
CA PHE A 123 9.06 -4.29 -6.76
C PHE A 123 9.52 -4.17 -8.21
N GLY A 124 10.54 -3.34 -8.48
CA GLY A 124 11.16 -3.24 -9.79
C GLY A 124 11.73 -4.58 -10.28
N LYS A 125 12.51 -5.26 -9.42
CA LYS A 125 13.06 -6.59 -9.71
C LYS A 125 11.96 -7.64 -9.90
N LEU A 126 10.89 -7.58 -9.11
CA LEU A 126 9.78 -8.52 -9.25
C LEU A 126 9.01 -8.31 -10.56
N ILE A 127 8.79 -7.06 -10.99
CA ILE A 127 8.19 -6.76 -12.30
C ILE A 127 9.05 -7.34 -13.44
N GLU A 128 10.36 -7.19 -13.36
CA GLU A 128 11.32 -7.77 -14.31
C GLU A 128 11.26 -9.30 -14.30
N GLN A 129 11.31 -9.92 -13.11
CA GLN A 129 11.29 -11.38 -12.93
C GLN A 129 10.04 -12.03 -13.51
N VAL A 130 8.87 -11.39 -13.36
CA VAL A 130 7.61 -11.89 -13.93
C VAL A 130 7.42 -11.50 -15.40
N GLU A 131 8.48 -10.99 -16.04
CA GLU A 131 8.53 -10.57 -17.44
C GLU A 131 7.44 -9.56 -17.81
N ALA A 132 7.03 -8.72 -16.86
CA ALA A 132 5.98 -7.74 -17.04
C ALA A 132 6.53 -6.37 -17.41
N LYS A 133 5.66 -5.53 -17.97
CA LYS A 133 5.96 -4.11 -18.22
C LYS A 133 5.27 -3.27 -17.15
N PRO A 134 5.97 -2.32 -16.51
CA PRO A 134 5.37 -1.47 -15.49
C PRO A 134 4.25 -0.59 -16.07
N TYR A 135 3.40 -0.11 -15.16
CA TYR A 135 2.33 0.83 -15.44
C TYR A 135 2.68 2.20 -14.88
N TRP A 136 2.66 3.22 -15.75
CA TRP A 136 2.96 4.58 -15.34
C TRP A 136 1.73 5.48 -15.47
N PRO A 137 1.52 6.42 -14.54
CA PRO A 137 0.49 7.42 -14.70
C PRO A 137 0.79 8.26 -15.95
N ASN A 138 -0.25 8.70 -16.64
CA ASN A 138 -0.07 9.64 -17.75
C ASN A 138 0.49 10.99 -17.23
N PRO A 139 0.97 11.89 -18.10
CA PRO A 139 1.59 13.15 -17.65
C PRO A 139 0.70 14.01 -16.73
N TYR A 140 -0.61 14.02 -16.97
CA TYR A 140 -1.57 14.74 -16.13
C TYR A 140 -1.72 14.08 -14.76
N GLU A 141 -1.88 12.77 -14.71
CA GLU A 141 -1.93 12.00 -13.44
C GLU A 141 -0.63 12.16 -12.65
N ARG A 142 0.53 12.13 -13.32
CA ARG A 142 1.84 12.38 -12.69
C ARG A 142 1.94 13.77 -12.07
N LEU A 143 1.40 14.79 -12.74
CA LEU A 143 1.34 16.15 -12.20
C LEU A 143 0.47 16.20 -10.95
N VAL A 144 -0.73 15.60 -11.00
CA VAL A 144 -1.65 15.52 -9.86
C VAL A 144 -0.97 14.81 -8.68
N ILE A 145 -0.42 13.62 -8.89
CA ILE A 145 0.26 12.83 -7.85
C ILE A 145 1.44 13.61 -7.26
N SER A 146 2.26 14.23 -8.11
CA SER A 146 3.39 15.03 -7.66
C SER A 146 2.96 16.27 -6.88
N SER A 147 1.79 16.85 -7.18
CA SER A 147 1.24 17.98 -6.44
C SER A 147 0.73 17.60 -5.05
N LEU A 148 0.41 16.32 -4.79
CA LEU A 148 -0.16 15.88 -3.51
C LEU A 148 0.72 16.27 -2.32
N GLN A 149 2.05 16.28 -2.50
CA GLN A 149 2.98 16.71 -1.46
C GLN A 149 2.70 18.14 -0.96
N ILE A 150 2.16 19.03 -1.79
CA ILE A 150 1.88 20.42 -1.40
C ILE A 150 0.76 20.43 -0.35
N PHE A 151 -0.22 19.54 -0.50
CA PHE A 151 -1.45 19.44 0.28
C PHE A 151 -1.31 18.50 1.49
N LEU A 152 -0.51 17.45 1.39
CA LEU A 152 -0.26 16.49 2.46
C LEU A 152 0.81 17.03 3.43
N ARG A 153 0.44 17.90 4.37
CA ARG A 153 1.34 18.47 5.41
C ARG A 153 0.93 18.06 6.83
N GLY A 154 1.91 18.00 7.74
CA GLY A 154 1.66 17.69 9.15
C GLY A 154 1.03 16.31 9.35
N SER A 155 -0.07 16.23 10.11
CA SER A 155 -0.83 15.00 10.34
C SER A 155 -1.23 14.24 9.07
N MET A 156 -1.37 14.96 7.95
CA MET A 156 -1.81 14.42 6.68
C MET A 156 -0.80 13.49 6.01
N VAL A 157 0.49 13.64 6.34
CA VAL A 157 1.54 12.72 5.88
C VAL A 157 1.24 11.32 6.40
N TRP A 158 0.98 11.21 7.70
CA TRP A 158 0.69 9.95 8.38
C TRP A 158 -0.67 9.35 7.97
N VAL A 159 -1.67 10.18 7.69
CA VAL A 159 -2.94 9.70 7.14
C VAL A 159 -2.79 9.16 5.72
N GLY A 160 -2.04 9.88 4.87
CA GLY A 160 -1.76 9.45 3.50
C GLY A 160 -0.97 8.14 3.46
N ALA A 161 0.05 8.04 4.32
CA ALA A 161 0.83 6.85 4.59
C ALA A 161 -0.07 5.67 4.98
N LEU A 162 -0.80 5.79 6.10
CA LEU A 162 -1.68 4.72 6.61
C LEU A 162 -2.74 4.24 5.62
N VAL A 163 -3.34 5.16 4.85
CA VAL A 163 -4.36 4.77 3.86
C VAL A 163 -3.76 3.97 2.72
N GLY A 164 -2.57 4.33 2.23
CA GLY A 164 -1.91 3.55 1.18
C GLY A 164 -1.37 2.23 1.72
N GLU A 165 -0.61 2.29 2.82
CA GLU A 165 0.09 1.17 3.44
C GLU A 165 -0.87 0.08 3.91
N GLU A 166 -1.93 0.39 4.67
CA GLU A 166 -2.83 -0.65 5.19
C GLU A 166 -3.72 -1.27 4.10
N ILE A 167 -4.10 -0.53 3.06
CA ILE A 167 -4.86 -1.10 1.93
C ILE A 167 -3.96 -2.06 1.13
N PHE A 168 -2.70 -1.66 0.92
CA PHE A 168 -1.72 -2.47 0.19
C PHE A 168 -1.35 -3.72 0.98
N ASP A 169 -1.00 -3.59 2.27
CA ASP A 169 -0.71 -4.67 3.21
C ASP A 169 -1.86 -5.69 3.26
N ALA A 170 -3.10 -5.21 3.28
CA ALA A 170 -4.24 -6.10 3.37
C ALA A 170 -4.52 -6.93 2.11
N ILE A 171 -4.19 -6.40 0.92
CA ILE A 171 -4.21 -7.18 -0.32
C ILE A 171 -3.10 -8.23 -0.27
N GLN A 172 -1.89 -7.85 0.17
CA GLN A 172 -0.74 -8.73 0.23
C GLN A 172 -0.89 -9.85 1.26
N ARG A 173 -1.51 -9.62 2.41
CA ARG A 173 -1.75 -10.67 3.43
C ARG A 173 -2.56 -11.84 2.89
N GLN A 174 -3.50 -11.58 1.99
CA GLN A 174 -4.30 -12.63 1.34
C GLN A 174 -3.48 -13.49 0.38
N THR A 175 -2.25 -13.06 0.04
CA THR A 175 -1.33 -13.77 -0.85
C THR A 175 -0.32 -14.66 -0.11
N LEU A 176 -0.14 -14.48 1.21
CA LEU A 176 1.01 -15.04 1.93
C LEU A 176 1.02 -16.57 2.08
N ASP A 177 -0.16 -17.19 2.05
CA ASP A 177 -0.34 -18.62 2.33
C ASP A 177 -1.01 -19.37 1.16
N ASP A 178 -1.09 -18.76 -0.03
CA ASP A 178 -1.70 -19.40 -1.20
C ASP A 178 -0.70 -20.38 -1.88
N PRO A 179 -0.99 -21.70 -1.92
CA PRO A 179 -0.13 -22.68 -2.57
C PRO A 179 -0.04 -22.52 -4.11
N GLU A 180 -1.02 -21.88 -4.73
CA GLU A 180 -1.13 -21.64 -6.17
C GLU A 180 -0.35 -20.39 -6.63
N LEU A 181 0.28 -19.66 -5.69
CA LEU A 181 1.05 -18.46 -5.97
C LEU A 181 2.50 -18.76 -6.33
N GLN A 182 3.06 -18.00 -7.27
CA GLN A 182 4.50 -18.01 -7.55
C GLN A 182 5.33 -17.83 -6.26
N PRO A 183 6.29 -18.74 -5.96
CA PRO A 183 7.08 -18.67 -4.72
C PRO A 183 7.84 -17.34 -4.55
N VAL A 184 8.37 -16.78 -5.65
CA VAL A 184 9.07 -15.49 -5.65
C VAL A 184 8.15 -14.34 -5.26
N VAL A 185 6.89 -14.36 -5.73
CA VAL A 185 5.87 -13.37 -5.36
C VAL A 185 5.52 -13.52 -3.88
N ALA A 186 5.22 -14.75 -3.42
CA ALA A 186 4.91 -15.01 -2.02
C ALA A 186 6.03 -14.55 -1.07
N ARG A 187 7.30 -14.77 -1.45
CA ARG A 187 8.46 -14.32 -0.67
C ARG A 187 8.56 -12.80 -0.61
N ALA A 188 8.44 -12.11 -1.75
CA ALA A 188 8.49 -10.65 -1.81
C ALA A 188 7.36 -10.01 -0.99
N MET A 189 6.13 -10.52 -1.09
CA MET A 189 5.00 -10.03 -0.30
C MET A 189 5.20 -10.26 1.20
N ARG A 190 5.78 -11.40 1.59
CA ARG A 190 6.08 -11.71 3.00
C ARG A 190 7.12 -10.76 3.60
N ILE A 191 8.16 -10.44 2.83
CA ILE A 191 9.16 -9.45 3.23
C ILE A 191 8.47 -8.10 3.44
N HIS A 192 7.78 -7.59 2.41
CA HIS A 192 7.10 -6.30 2.46
C HIS A 192 6.14 -6.18 3.66
N VAL A 193 5.19 -7.12 3.82
CA VAL A 193 4.22 -7.13 4.92
C VAL A 193 4.90 -7.16 6.30
N THR A 194 6.02 -7.87 6.42
CA THR A 194 6.74 -7.98 7.70
C THR A 194 7.39 -6.65 8.10
N GLU A 195 7.89 -5.89 7.12
CA GLU A 195 8.54 -4.60 7.33
C GLU A 195 7.48 -3.50 7.53
N GLU A 196 6.44 -3.51 6.71
CA GLU A 196 5.35 -2.53 6.69
C GLU A 196 4.53 -2.52 7.98
N ALA A 197 4.43 -3.64 8.67
CA ALA A 197 3.80 -3.70 10.00
C ALA A 197 4.43 -2.71 11.00
N ARG A 198 5.71 -2.35 10.84
CA ARG A 198 6.40 -1.36 11.68
C ARG A 198 6.05 0.07 11.28
N HIS A 199 6.00 0.37 9.97
CA HIS A 199 5.63 1.68 9.42
C HIS A 199 4.19 2.03 9.79
N ILE A 200 3.26 1.08 9.62
CA ILE A 200 1.86 1.22 10.09
C ILE A 200 1.81 1.53 11.59
N GLY A 201 2.62 0.83 12.39
CA GLY A 201 2.72 1.09 13.84
C GLY A 201 3.20 2.51 14.14
N PHE A 202 4.23 2.97 13.43
CA PHE A 202 4.80 4.31 13.56
C PHE A 202 3.80 5.41 13.18
N ALA A 203 3.14 5.27 12.04
CA ALA A 203 2.15 6.22 11.57
C ALA A 203 0.90 6.25 12.48
N ARG A 204 0.45 5.10 13.00
CA ARG A 204 -0.65 5.05 13.99
C ARG A 204 -0.29 5.77 15.30
N ASP A 205 0.92 5.58 15.82
CA ASP A 205 1.40 6.29 17.03
C ASP A 205 1.43 7.81 16.80
N ALA A 206 1.97 8.26 15.67
CA ALA A 206 1.98 9.66 15.30
C ALA A 206 0.56 10.26 15.22
N LEU A 207 -0.38 9.51 14.63
CA LEU A 207 -1.77 9.95 14.50
C LEU A 207 -2.49 10.08 15.83
N VAL A 208 -2.35 9.07 16.71
CA VAL A 208 -2.98 9.07 18.05
C VAL A 208 -2.52 10.27 18.88
N ARG A 209 -1.24 10.65 18.78
CA ARG A 209 -0.70 11.82 19.48
C ARG A 209 -1.17 13.15 18.87
N ARG A 210 -1.35 13.18 17.55
CA ARG A 210 -1.66 14.42 16.83
C ARG A 210 -3.14 14.79 16.89
N VAL A 211 -4.05 13.81 16.77
CA VAL A 211 -5.51 14.02 16.72
C VAL A 211 -6.05 14.89 17.87
N PRO A 212 -5.67 14.70 19.15
CA PRO A 212 -6.16 15.52 20.26
C PRO A 212 -5.76 17.00 20.17
N THR A 213 -4.71 17.32 19.42
CA THR A 213 -4.16 18.68 19.28
C THR A 213 -4.61 19.39 18.00
N MET A 214 -5.38 18.72 17.14
CA MET A 214 -5.84 19.29 15.87
C MET A 214 -6.85 20.41 16.09
N SER A 215 -6.73 21.48 15.31
CA SER A 215 -7.81 22.45 15.18
C SER A 215 -9.03 21.82 14.49
N LYS A 216 -10.23 22.39 14.68
CA LYS A 216 -11.44 21.93 13.99
C LYS A 216 -11.31 21.96 12.47
N ALA A 217 -10.59 22.97 11.94
CA ALA A 217 -10.34 23.11 10.51
C ALA A 217 -9.40 22.01 10.00
N GLU A 218 -8.30 21.73 10.73
CA GLU A 218 -7.36 20.66 10.42
C GLU A 218 -8.05 19.29 10.46
N LEU A 219 -8.89 19.02 11.46
CA LEU A 219 -9.66 17.79 11.56
C LEU A 219 -10.65 17.63 10.39
N ALA A 220 -11.35 18.69 10.02
CA ALA A 220 -12.29 18.68 8.89
C ALA A 220 -11.56 18.41 7.56
N TYR A 221 -10.42 19.05 7.35
CA TYR A 221 -9.56 18.82 6.19
C TYR A 221 -9.03 17.38 6.16
N THR A 222 -8.56 16.88 7.30
CA THR A 222 -8.08 15.50 7.44
C THR A 222 -9.15 14.49 7.04
N ARG A 223 -10.38 14.67 7.54
CA ARG A 223 -11.53 13.83 7.18
C ARG A 223 -11.83 13.85 5.69
N LEU A 224 -11.72 15.01 5.04
CA LEU A 224 -11.94 15.12 3.61
C LEU A 224 -10.89 14.32 2.83
N CYS A 225 -9.62 14.42 3.21
CA CYS A 225 -8.55 13.68 2.59
C CYS A 225 -8.70 12.16 2.80
N VAL A 226 -9.04 11.70 4.02
CA VAL A 226 -9.37 10.28 4.28
C VAL A 226 -10.50 9.80 3.37
N ALA A 227 -11.55 10.62 3.22
CA ALA A 227 -12.69 10.28 2.39
C ALA A 227 -12.34 10.14 0.90
N ILE A 228 -11.31 10.84 0.41
CA ILE A 228 -10.89 10.85 -1.00
C ILE A 228 -9.77 9.83 -1.28
N ALA A 229 -8.82 9.68 -0.36
CA ALA A 229 -7.59 8.91 -0.57
C ALA A 229 -7.87 7.43 -0.86
N ALA A 230 -8.72 6.77 -0.04
CA ALA A 230 -8.99 5.35 -0.23
C ALA A 230 -9.73 5.03 -1.56
N PRO A 231 -10.78 5.77 -1.98
CA PRO A 231 -11.37 5.63 -3.31
C PRO A 231 -10.40 5.89 -4.47
N LEU A 232 -9.46 6.82 -4.29
CA LEU A 232 -8.41 7.10 -5.28
C LEU A 232 -7.45 5.93 -5.40
N PHE A 233 -7.03 5.34 -4.27
CA PHE A 233 -6.13 4.18 -4.28
C PHE A 233 -6.78 2.97 -4.99
N VAL A 234 -8.03 2.65 -4.65
CA VAL A 234 -8.81 1.59 -5.35
C VAL A 234 -8.97 1.89 -6.85
N HIS A 235 -9.09 3.16 -7.25
CA HIS A 235 -9.15 3.53 -8.66
C HIS A 235 -7.85 3.19 -9.41
N LEU A 236 -6.69 3.40 -8.76
CA LEU A 236 -5.37 3.17 -9.33
C LEU A 236 -5.03 1.68 -9.44
N MET A 237 -5.58 0.85 -8.54
CA MET A 237 -5.48 -0.61 -8.61
C MET A 237 -6.19 -1.22 -9.83
N THR A 238 -7.14 -0.52 -10.44
CA THR A 238 -7.98 -1.05 -11.54
C THR A 238 -7.66 -0.38 -12.88
N ASN A 239 -6.41 -0.43 -13.35
CA ASN A 239 -6.04 0.17 -14.64
C ASN A 239 -6.66 -0.60 -15.81
N TRP A 240 -7.36 0.10 -16.73
CA TRP A 240 -8.03 -0.61 -17.84
C TRP A 240 -7.05 -1.27 -18.83
N HIS A 241 -5.80 -0.78 -18.91
CA HIS A 241 -4.79 -1.35 -19.81
C HIS A 241 -4.36 -2.76 -19.38
N MET A 242 -4.52 -3.11 -18.10
CA MET A 242 -4.11 -4.44 -17.61
C MET A 242 -4.98 -5.56 -18.20
N TYR A 243 -6.27 -5.29 -18.38
CA TYR A 243 -7.18 -6.22 -19.06
C TYR A 243 -6.85 -6.36 -20.54
N VAL A 244 -6.53 -5.24 -21.22
CA VAL A 244 -6.13 -5.28 -22.65
C VAL A 244 -4.84 -6.06 -22.84
N ARG A 245 -3.85 -5.83 -21.96
CA ARG A 245 -2.59 -6.60 -21.98
C ARG A 245 -2.80 -8.08 -21.67
N ALA A 246 -3.84 -8.42 -20.92
CA ALA A 246 -4.25 -9.80 -20.67
C ALA A 246 -5.12 -10.42 -21.79
N GLY A 247 -5.29 -9.72 -22.92
CA GLY A 247 -6.04 -10.24 -24.08
C GLY A 247 -7.54 -9.97 -24.05
N ILE A 248 -8.04 -9.15 -23.12
CA ILE A 248 -9.45 -8.74 -23.06
C ILE A 248 -9.64 -7.46 -23.90
N GLU A 249 -10.30 -7.58 -25.06
CA GLU A 249 -10.45 -6.47 -26.01
C GLU A 249 -11.13 -5.23 -25.40
N ASP A 250 -12.29 -5.39 -24.75
CA ASP A 250 -12.96 -4.29 -24.02
C ASP A 250 -12.40 -4.13 -22.60
N GLY A 251 -11.15 -3.65 -22.49
CA GLY A 251 -10.53 -3.43 -21.18
C GLY A 251 -11.26 -2.37 -20.32
N ARG A 252 -11.99 -1.43 -20.92
CA ARG A 252 -12.80 -0.46 -20.17
C ARG A 252 -14.07 -1.12 -19.62
N GLY A 253 -14.69 -2.03 -20.36
CA GLY A 253 -15.78 -2.89 -19.89
C GLY A 253 -15.34 -3.82 -18.78
N ALA A 254 -14.21 -4.50 -18.95
CA ALA A 254 -13.61 -5.33 -17.92
C ALA A 254 -13.38 -4.53 -16.62
N ARG A 255 -12.83 -3.32 -16.74
CA ARG A 255 -12.68 -2.41 -15.59
C ARG A 255 -14.01 -2.07 -14.90
N ARG A 256 -15.09 -1.85 -15.65
CA ARG A 256 -16.42 -1.59 -15.08
C ARG A 256 -16.94 -2.81 -14.33
N ILE A 257 -16.79 -4.01 -14.91
CA ILE A 257 -17.16 -5.29 -14.29
C ILE A 257 -16.37 -5.50 -13.00
N ALA A 258 -15.05 -5.40 -13.04
CA ALA A 258 -14.17 -5.54 -11.87
C ALA A 258 -14.56 -4.59 -10.72
N ARG A 259 -14.85 -3.33 -11.02
CA ARG A 259 -15.25 -2.34 -10.01
C ARG A 259 -16.65 -2.57 -9.44
N ALA A 260 -17.52 -3.23 -10.19
CA ALA A 260 -18.85 -3.63 -9.74
C ALA A 260 -18.86 -5.04 -9.11
N ASN A 261 -17.74 -5.77 -9.17
CA ASN A 261 -17.65 -7.15 -8.68
C ASN A 261 -17.85 -7.21 -7.16
N PRO A 262 -18.93 -7.86 -6.67
CA PRO A 262 -19.16 -8.01 -5.24
C PRO A 262 -18.04 -8.79 -4.53
N HIS A 263 -17.37 -9.72 -5.22
CA HIS A 263 -16.24 -10.45 -4.66
C HIS A 263 -15.08 -9.51 -4.36
N ALA A 264 -14.62 -8.78 -5.38
CA ALA A 264 -13.55 -7.80 -5.23
C ALA A 264 -13.87 -6.73 -4.17
N GLN A 265 -15.12 -6.27 -4.10
CA GLN A 265 -15.56 -5.33 -3.06
C GLN A 265 -15.48 -5.93 -1.65
N ARG A 266 -15.87 -7.21 -1.47
CA ARG A 266 -15.71 -7.89 -0.17
C ARG A 266 -14.25 -8.06 0.22
N THR A 267 -13.41 -8.50 -0.71
CA THR A 267 -11.96 -8.64 -0.51
C THR A 267 -11.32 -7.32 -0.07
N LEU A 268 -11.66 -6.21 -0.74
CA LEU A 268 -11.22 -4.87 -0.36
C LEU A 268 -11.75 -4.44 1.03
N GLY A 269 -13.01 -4.74 1.34
CA GLY A 269 -13.64 -4.38 2.61
C GLY A 269 -13.04 -5.12 3.80
N ILE A 270 -12.77 -6.42 3.64
CA ILE A 270 -12.04 -7.23 4.63
C ILE A 270 -10.67 -6.61 4.87
N GLY A 271 -9.98 -6.22 3.81
CA GLY A 271 -8.66 -5.64 3.94
C GLY A 271 -8.65 -4.26 4.61
N ALA A 272 -9.60 -3.40 4.25
CA ALA A 272 -9.71 -2.05 4.82
C ALA A 272 -10.33 -2.02 6.23
N ALA A 273 -10.82 -3.15 6.76
CA ALA A 273 -11.56 -3.19 8.02
C ALA A 273 -10.76 -2.66 9.22
N ASN A 274 -9.49 -3.05 9.35
CA ASN A 274 -8.62 -2.61 10.45
C ASN A 274 -8.34 -1.11 10.39
N LEU A 275 -8.04 -0.60 9.18
CA LEU A 275 -7.84 0.82 8.92
C LEU A 275 -9.11 1.62 9.23
N GLY A 276 -10.26 1.16 8.71
CA GLY A 276 -11.56 1.79 8.90
C GLY A 276 -11.93 1.88 10.38
N ALA A 277 -11.75 0.81 11.14
CA ALA A 277 -12.00 0.77 12.58
C ALA A 277 -11.07 1.72 13.35
N PHE A 278 -9.77 1.75 13.01
CA PHE A 278 -8.82 2.66 13.63
C PHE A 278 -9.17 4.13 13.36
N LEU A 279 -9.39 4.49 12.09
CA LEU A 279 -9.74 5.86 11.70
C LEU A 279 -11.08 6.31 12.29
N ASP A 280 -12.07 5.40 12.40
CA ASP A 280 -13.34 5.73 13.05
C ASP A 280 -13.17 5.96 14.56
N LYS A 281 -12.38 5.13 15.24
CA LYS A 281 -12.04 5.31 16.66
C LYS A 281 -11.37 6.66 16.94
N GLN A 282 -10.51 7.11 16.03
CA GLN A 282 -9.88 8.44 16.11
C GLN A 282 -10.78 9.58 15.60
N GLY A 283 -12.00 9.27 15.13
CA GLY A 283 -12.93 10.26 14.59
C GLY A 283 -12.48 10.88 13.26
N LEU A 284 -11.59 10.22 12.50
CA LEU A 284 -10.99 10.75 11.27
C LEU A 284 -11.75 10.40 9.98
N ILE A 285 -12.73 9.50 10.03
CA ILE A 285 -13.53 9.16 8.84
C ILE A 285 -14.74 10.10 8.65
N GLY A 286 -15.42 10.44 9.74
CA GLY A 286 -16.64 11.23 9.74
C GLY A 286 -17.81 10.60 8.94
N PRO A 287 -19.00 11.24 8.93
CA PRO A 287 -20.18 10.70 8.24
C PRO A 287 -20.04 10.64 6.72
N LEU A 288 -19.41 11.66 6.12
CA LEU A 288 -19.20 11.72 4.67
C LEU A 288 -18.21 10.65 4.21
N GLY A 289 -17.09 10.48 4.92
CA GLY A 289 -16.12 9.42 4.64
C GLY A 289 -16.76 8.04 4.76
N LYS A 290 -17.54 7.77 5.82
CA LYS A 290 -18.30 6.51 5.95
C LYS A 290 -19.20 6.24 4.75
N ARG A 291 -19.93 7.24 4.27
CA ARG A 291 -20.80 7.10 3.10
C ARG A 291 -20.00 6.80 1.83
N ILE A 292 -18.88 7.47 1.62
CA ILE A 292 -18.03 7.27 0.44
C ILE A 292 -17.36 5.90 0.49
N TRP A 293 -16.81 5.50 1.62
CA TRP A 293 -16.11 4.23 1.80
C TRP A 293 -17.06 3.03 1.61
N ARG A 294 -18.28 3.06 2.19
CA ARG A 294 -19.31 2.03 1.94
C ARG A 294 -19.65 1.88 0.47
N ARG A 295 -19.81 3.00 -0.26
CA ARG A 295 -20.06 2.98 -1.72
C ARG A 295 -18.91 2.40 -2.53
N ARG A 296 -17.72 2.27 -1.94
CA ARG A 296 -16.52 1.73 -2.58
C ARG A 296 -16.14 0.34 -2.04
N GLY A 297 -16.96 -0.24 -1.16
CA GLY A 297 -16.70 -1.54 -0.55
C GLY A 297 -15.59 -1.54 0.49
N LEU A 298 -15.25 -0.39 1.08
CA LEU A 298 -14.18 -0.25 2.09
C LEU A 298 -14.71 -0.35 3.54
N LEU A 299 -16.03 -0.40 3.73
CA LEU A 299 -16.74 -0.48 5.01
C LEU A 299 -18.01 -1.32 4.87
#